data_AF-A0A6L7TKJ4-F1
#
_entry.id   AF-A0A6L7TKJ4-F1
#
_cell.length_a   1.000
_cell.length_b   1.000
_cell.length_c   1.000
_cell.angle_alpha   90.00
_cell.angle_beta   90.00
_cell.angle_gamma   90.00
#
_symmetry.space_group_name_H-M   'P 1'
#
loop_
_entity.id
_entity.type
_entity.pdbx_description
1 polymer ?
#
loop_
_entity_poly.entity_id
_entity_poly.type
_entity_poly.pdbx_seq_one_letter_code
_entity_poly.pdbx_strand_id
1 'polypeptide(L)'
;MARSHRGHDSTRAAVGVGWPNGWAVVGGEILGWYDGAAGKTGMEPEVHSSNRSESAEHSQRSQLCIRQADDYLTRRKRRKASRKGWEAAAESVKAIAIQRGWNHNSKSLLADVAQQVSDEQGKPDIVLRLGPAIVLYSNSYDNSLPADVIEVYLGIIKSLLPELERIRNETPPTFTPETLDQRNRWRRLLGGVSGLSVR
;
A
#
# COMPACT_ATOMS: atom_id res chain seq x y z
N MET A 1 -54.91 -21.90 51.37
CA MET A 1 -53.61 -21.29 51.76
C MET A 1 -53.09 -20.48 50.57
N ALA A 2 -52.73 -19.20 50.81
CA ALA A 2 -51.90 -18.26 50.01
C ALA A 2 -52.25 -18.05 48.49
N ARG A 3 -52.69 -16.85 48.05
CA ARG A 3 -51.89 -15.68 47.56
C ARG A 3 -50.90 -16.09 46.44
N SER A 4 -50.76 -15.45 45.27
CA SER A 4 -50.76 -14.02 44.92
C SER A 4 -50.74 -13.83 43.39
N HIS A 5 -51.30 -12.69 42.94
CA HIS A 5 -51.27 -12.09 41.60
C HIS A 5 -49.89 -11.60 41.10
N ARG A 6 -49.91 -11.19 39.81
CA ARG A 6 -49.01 -10.31 39.01
C ARG A 6 -47.82 -11.03 38.36
N GLY A 7 -47.49 -10.83 37.08
CA GLY A 7 -47.68 -9.71 36.16
C GLY A 7 -46.29 -9.33 35.58
N HIS A 8 -46.25 -8.74 34.37
CA HIS A 8 -45.08 -8.35 33.55
C HIS A 8 -44.58 -9.46 32.60
N ASP A 9 -44.78 -9.35 31.28
CA ASP A 9 -44.29 -8.33 30.34
C ASP A 9 -42.76 -8.25 30.35
N SER A 10 -42.14 -8.79 29.30
CA SER A 10 -40.70 -8.69 29.06
C SER A 10 -40.51 -8.34 27.59
N THR A 11 -40.41 -7.04 27.36
CA THR A 11 -39.70 -6.41 26.25
C THR A 11 -38.43 -7.18 25.93
N ARG A 12 -38.40 -7.88 24.80
CA ARG A 12 -37.15 -8.34 24.20
C ARG A 12 -36.71 -7.27 23.21
N ALA A 13 -35.83 -6.39 23.69
CA ALA A 13 -35.08 -5.46 22.86
C ALA A 13 -34.38 -6.27 21.76
N ALA A 14 -34.72 -5.97 20.50
CA ALA A 14 -33.92 -6.40 19.37
C ALA A 14 -32.61 -5.63 19.42
N VAL A 15 -31.58 -6.25 20.00
CA VAL A 15 -30.19 -5.82 19.81
C VAL A 15 -29.78 -6.24 18.40
N GLY A 16 -30.22 -5.46 17.42
CA GLY A 16 -29.67 -5.51 16.07
C GLY A 16 -28.29 -4.87 16.12
N VAL A 17 -27.25 -5.70 16.19
CA VAL A 17 -25.86 -5.26 15.99
C VAL A 17 -25.72 -4.87 14.52
N GLY A 18 -25.85 -3.57 14.26
CA GLY A 18 -25.58 -2.97 12.96
C GLY A 18 -24.08 -3.02 12.67
N TRP A 19 -23.75 -3.63 11.54
CA TRP A 19 -22.41 -3.67 10.97
C TRP A 19 -22.08 -2.31 10.35
N PRO A 20 -20.96 -1.66 10.68
CA PRO A 20 -20.54 -0.47 9.97
C PRO A 20 -19.81 -0.89 8.70
N ASN A 21 -20.23 -0.30 7.57
CA ASN A 21 -19.66 -0.35 6.21
C ASN A 21 -20.37 -1.31 5.25
N GLY A 22 -21.51 -0.86 4.72
CA GLY A 22 -22.25 -1.48 3.63
C GLY A 22 -23.43 -0.62 3.20
N TRP A 23 -23.77 -0.64 1.91
CA TRP A 23 -24.68 0.28 1.25
C TRP A 23 -26.12 0.07 1.75
N ALA A 24 -26.84 1.16 2.07
CA ALA A 24 -28.29 1.13 2.25
C ALA A 24 -28.95 1.75 1.01
N VAL A 25 -29.63 0.93 0.22
CA VAL A 25 -30.52 1.39 -0.84
C VAL A 25 -31.94 1.23 -0.33
N VAL A 26 -32.65 2.35 -0.18
CA VAL A 26 -34.11 2.36 0.03
C VAL A 26 -34.69 3.37 -0.96
N GLY A 27 -35.56 2.92 -1.85
CA GLY A 27 -36.45 3.80 -2.60
C GLY A 27 -35.89 4.59 -3.78
N GLY A 28 -34.70 4.27 -4.32
CA GLY A 28 -34.32 4.74 -5.66
C GLY A 28 -34.01 6.24 -5.84
N GLU A 29 -33.69 6.98 -4.77
CA GLU A 29 -33.18 8.36 -4.85
C GLU A 29 -31.86 8.51 -4.07
N ILE A 30 -30.86 9.15 -4.70
CA ILE A 30 -29.58 9.51 -4.07
C ILE A 30 -29.75 10.88 -3.42
N LEU A 31 -29.90 10.91 -2.09
CA LEU A 31 -29.82 12.15 -1.31
C LEU A 31 -28.37 12.36 -0.87
N GLY A 32 -27.89 13.59 -1.06
CA GLY A 32 -26.50 14.00 -0.87
C GLY A 32 -25.98 13.94 0.57
N TRP A 33 -24.69 14.28 0.69
CA TRP A 33 -23.91 14.35 1.93
C TRP A 33 -24.64 15.09 3.05
N TYR A 34 -24.72 14.48 4.23
CA TYR A 34 -25.08 15.15 5.47
C TYR A 34 -23.81 15.56 6.22
N ASP A 35 -23.66 16.87 6.43
CA ASP A 35 -22.71 17.44 7.40
C ASP A 35 -23.43 17.51 8.76
N GLY A 36 -22.93 16.76 9.73
CA GLY A 36 -23.54 16.59 11.04
C GLY A 36 -22.47 16.59 12.13
N ALA A 37 -21.94 17.77 12.43
CA ALA A 37 -21.01 17.99 13.53
C ALA A 37 -21.73 17.86 14.88
N ALA A 38 -21.36 16.84 15.67
CA ALA A 38 -21.38 16.91 17.14
C ALA A 38 -20.58 15.73 17.76
N GLY A 39 -19.35 16.05 18.18
CA GLY A 39 -18.73 15.46 19.37
C GLY A 39 -18.21 14.03 19.29
N LYS A 40 -16.96 13.85 18.82
CA LYS A 40 -15.94 12.99 19.45
C LYS A 40 -14.55 13.57 19.20
N THR A 41 -14.07 14.34 20.16
CA THR A 41 -12.66 14.65 20.35
C THR A 41 -11.89 13.37 20.68
N GLY A 42 -10.86 13.05 19.89
CA GLY A 42 -9.72 12.24 20.36
C GLY A 42 -9.66 10.78 19.88
N MET A 43 -9.51 10.53 18.58
CA MET A 43 -9.06 9.22 18.08
C MET A 43 -8.09 9.28 16.88
N GLU A 44 -7.47 10.45 16.61
CA GLU A 44 -6.55 10.63 15.48
C GLU A 44 -5.03 10.58 15.75
N PRO A 45 -4.47 10.59 16.99
CA PRO A 45 -3.02 10.50 17.14
C PRO A 45 -2.46 9.06 17.05
N GLU A 46 -3.22 8.03 17.43
CA GLU A 46 -2.72 6.66 17.53
C GLU A 46 -2.47 5.98 16.17
N VAL A 47 -3.34 6.20 15.19
CA VAL A 47 -3.19 5.59 13.85
C VAL A 47 -1.99 6.20 13.12
N HIS A 48 -1.78 7.51 13.25
CA HIS A 48 -0.66 8.22 12.63
C HIS A 48 0.70 7.90 13.27
N SER A 49 0.74 7.60 14.57
CA SER A 49 1.96 7.15 15.24
C SER A 49 2.28 5.69 14.90
N SER A 50 1.26 4.82 14.86
CA SER A 50 1.39 3.41 14.49
C SER A 50 1.91 3.21 13.05
N ASN A 51 1.35 3.96 12.09
CA ASN A 51 1.78 3.86 10.69
C ASN A 51 3.23 4.33 10.51
N ARG A 52 3.68 5.36 11.26
CA ARG A 52 5.07 5.81 11.22
C ARG A 52 6.03 4.77 11.76
N SER A 53 5.71 4.11 12.87
CA SER A 53 6.55 3.03 13.40
C SER A 53 6.63 1.85 12.44
N GLU A 54 5.51 1.41 11.89
CA GLU A 54 5.46 0.27 10.96
C GLU A 54 6.20 0.59 9.65
N SER A 55 5.99 1.78 9.09
CA SER A 55 6.74 2.31 7.95
C SER A 55 8.25 2.34 8.20
N ALA A 56 8.67 2.75 9.40
CA ALA A 56 10.08 2.76 9.79
C ALA A 56 10.68 1.35 9.85
N GLU A 57 9.96 0.38 10.40
CA GLU A 57 10.39 -1.02 10.44
C GLU A 57 10.63 -1.59 9.04
N HIS A 58 9.71 -1.34 8.10
CA HIS A 58 9.85 -1.79 6.72
C HIS A 58 11.06 -1.17 6.02
N SER A 59 11.36 0.11 6.25
CA SER A 59 12.59 0.71 5.73
C SER A 59 13.86 0.13 6.35
N GLN A 60 13.87 -0.11 7.67
CA GLN A 60 15.01 -0.78 8.31
C GLN A 60 15.23 -2.19 7.72
N ARG A 61 14.15 -2.94 7.48
CA ARG A 61 14.20 -4.26 6.81
C ARG A 61 14.71 -4.13 5.37
N SER A 62 14.30 -3.11 4.64
CA SER A 62 14.81 -2.83 3.29
C SER A 62 16.33 -2.66 3.29
N GLN A 63 16.84 -1.81 4.18
CA GLN A 63 18.29 -1.56 4.33
C GLN A 63 19.06 -2.82 4.76
N LEU A 64 18.47 -3.63 5.65
CA LEU A 64 19.06 -4.91 6.04
C LEU A 64 19.14 -5.87 4.85
N CYS A 65 18.06 -5.98 4.07
CA CYS A 65 17.99 -6.88 2.94
C CYS A 65 19.03 -6.53 1.87
N ILE A 66 19.23 -5.24 1.56
CA ILE A 66 20.22 -4.88 0.54
C ILE A 66 21.66 -5.18 0.98
N ARG A 67 21.99 -5.01 2.27
CA ARG A 67 23.29 -5.45 2.84
C ARG A 67 23.45 -6.97 2.78
N GLN A 68 22.39 -7.72 3.05
CA GLN A 68 22.39 -9.18 2.93
C GLN A 68 22.55 -9.65 1.48
N ALA A 69 22.00 -8.90 0.51
CA ALA A 69 22.17 -9.21 -0.91
C ALA A 69 23.65 -9.17 -1.30
N ASP A 70 24.41 -8.20 -0.79
CA ASP A 70 25.85 -8.05 -1.04
C ASP A 70 26.70 -9.16 -0.43
N ASP A 71 26.39 -9.54 0.82
CA ASP A 71 27.03 -10.69 1.46
C ASP A 71 26.80 -11.97 0.64
N TYR A 72 25.56 -12.17 0.15
CA TYR A 72 25.26 -13.32 -0.69
C TYR A 72 25.94 -13.26 -2.06
N LEU A 73 26.07 -12.08 -2.66
CA LEU A 73 26.75 -11.93 -3.95
C LEU A 73 28.24 -12.25 -3.80
N THR A 74 28.89 -11.74 -2.75
CA THR A 74 30.30 -12.02 -2.41
C THR A 74 30.53 -13.52 -2.21
N ARG A 75 29.58 -14.20 -1.57
CA ARG A 75 29.61 -15.66 -1.34
C ARG A 75 29.16 -16.48 -2.54
N ARG A 76 28.97 -15.85 -3.72
CA ARG A 76 28.48 -16.47 -4.97
C ARG A 76 27.11 -17.16 -4.83
N LYS A 77 26.30 -16.77 -3.85
CA LYS A 77 24.95 -17.29 -3.58
C LYS A 77 23.90 -16.49 -4.36
N ARG A 78 23.95 -16.55 -5.68
CA ARG A 78 23.15 -15.76 -6.65
C ARG A 78 21.65 -15.74 -6.36
N ARG A 79 21.04 -16.91 -6.15
CA ARG A 79 19.62 -17.03 -5.78
C ARG A 79 19.25 -16.24 -4.53
N LYS A 80 20.09 -16.33 -3.49
CA LYS A 80 19.85 -15.62 -2.23
C LYS A 80 20.09 -14.12 -2.37
N ALA A 81 21.11 -13.72 -3.14
CA ALA A 81 21.36 -12.31 -3.45
C ALA A 81 20.15 -11.69 -4.18
N SER A 82 19.61 -12.39 -5.18
CA SER A 82 18.46 -11.92 -5.96
C SER A 82 17.20 -11.79 -5.11
N ARG A 83 16.90 -12.80 -4.30
CA ARG A 83 15.80 -12.74 -3.33
C ARG A 83 15.91 -11.50 -2.44
N LYS A 84 17.10 -11.24 -1.91
CA LYS A 84 17.33 -10.12 -0.99
C LYS A 84 17.27 -8.76 -1.67
N GLY A 85 17.71 -8.66 -2.92
CA GLY A 85 17.51 -7.45 -3.73
C GLY A 85 16.04 -7.14 -3.95
N TRP A 86 15.24 -8.15 -4.31
CA TRP A 86 13.78 -7.98 -4.42
C TRP A 86 13.13 -7.62 -3.09
N GLU A 87 13.44 -8.34 -2.00
CA GLU A 87 12.92 -8.05 -0.65
C GLU A 87 13.24 -6.61 -0.24
N ALA A 88 14.44 -6.11 -0.54
CA ALA A 88 14.81 -4.73 -0.24
C ALA A 88 13.90 -3.71 -0.95
N ALA A 89 13.66 -3.88 -2.25
CA ALA A 89 12.75 -3.01 -3.00
C ALA A 89 11.31 -3.11 -2.49
N ALA A 90 10.81 -4.33 -2.26
CA ALA A 90 9.46 -4.59 -1.77
C ALA A 90 9.19 -3.95 -0.40
N GLU A 91 10.14 -4.06 0.53
CA GLU A 91 10.01 -3.47 1.86
C GLU A 91 10.08 -1.94 1.81
N SER A 92 10.87 -1.35 0.91
CA SER A 92 10.92 0.11 0.73
C SER A 92 9.60 0.66 0.20
N VAL A 93 8.98 0.01 -0.80
CA VAL A 93 7.67 0.44 -1.30
C VAL A 93 6.54 0.20 -0.29
N LYS A 94 6.61 -0.85 0.54
CA LYS A 94 5.68 -1.03 1.67
C LYS A 94 5.77 0.13 2.65
N ALA A 95 6.98 0.55 3.01
CA ALA A 95 7.18 1.67 3.92
C ALA A 95 6.49 2.94 3.39
N ILE A 96 6.64 3.23 2.09
CA ILE A 96 5.94 4.35 1.45
C ILE A 96 4.41 4.14 1.50
N ALA A 97 3.92 2.97 1.09
CA ALA A 97 2.50 2.68 1.07
C ALA A 97 1.85 2.86 2.46
N ILE A 98 2.48 2.34 3.52
CA ILE A 98 2.01 2.48 4.90
C ILE A 98 2.04 3.96 5.33
N GLN A 99 3.13 4.68 5.03
CA GLN A 99 3.25 6.11 5.34
C GLN A 99 2.16 6.95 4.69
N ARG A 100 1.67 6.52 3.53
CA ARG A 100 0.64 7.20 2.73
C ARG A 100 -0.77 6.64 2.92
N GLY A 101 -0.93 5.62 3.77
CA GLY A 101 -2.21 4.94 3.96
C GLY A 101 -2.71 4.19 2.72
N TRP A 102 -1.82 3.84 1.80
CA TRP A 102 -2.14 3.07 0.60
C TRP A 102 -2.25 1.58 0.91
N ASN A 103 -3.02 0.87 0.08
CA ASN A 103 -3.11 -0.58 0.17
C ASN A 103 -1.73 -1.21 -0.10
N HIS A 104 -1.23 -1.98 0.87
CA HIS A 104 0.06 -2.65 0.79
C HIS A 104 -0.04 -4.19 0.72
N ASN A 105 -1.26 -4.74 0.67
CA ASN A 105 -1.52 -6.19 0.68
C ASN A 105 -1.73 -6.80 -0.72
N SER A 106 -1.21 -6.14 -1.75
CA SER A 106 -1.39 -6.57 -3.14
C SER A 106 -0.24 -7.45 -3.65
N LYS A 107 -0.56 -8.41 -4.52
CA LYS A 107 0.47 -9.14 -5.29
C LYS A 107 1.19 -8.22 -6.29
N SER A 108 0.51 -7.18 -6.78
CA SER A 108 1.07 -6.16 -7.66
C SER A 108 1.67 -4.98 -6.91
N LEU A 109 1.89 -5.09 -5.59
CA LEU A 109 2.32 -4.00 -4.72
C LEU A 109 3.45 -3.14 -5.31
N LEU A 110 4.52 -3.79 -5.80
CA LEU A 110 5.67 -3.10 -6.39
C LEU A 110 5.24 -2.21 -7.56
N ALA A 111 4.43 -2.72 -8.49
CA ALA A 111 3.97 -1.96 -9.64
C ALA A 111 2.99 -0.85 -9.24
N ASP A 112 2.04 -1.17 -8.35
CA ASP A 112 0.99 -0.23 -7.94
C ASP A 112 1.57 0.98 -7.19
N VAL A 113 2.49 0.72 -6.26
CA VAL A 113 3.16 1.78 -5.48
C VAL A 113 4.18 2.51 -6.33
N ALA A 114 4.93 1.82 -7.20
CA ALA A 114 5.85 2.48 -8.13
C ALA A 114 5.13 3.51 -8.99
N GLN A 115 3.97 3.14 -9.54
CA GLN A 115 3.18 4.05 -10.37
C GLN A 115 2.68 5.24 -9.56
N GLN A 116 2.14 5.00 -8.35
CA GLN A 116 1.64 6.09 -7.50
C GLN A 116 2.76 7.06 -7.09
N VAL A 117 3.94 6.54 -6.72
CA VAL A 117 5.11 7.35 -6.39
C VAL A 117 5.61 8.12 -7.61
N SER A 118 5.70 7.48 -8.77
CA SER A 118 6.07 8.11 -10.03
C SER A 118 5.13 9.29 -10.36
N ASP A 119 3.82 9.07 -10.24
CA ASP A 119 2.80 10.08 -10.51
C ASP A 119 2.93 11.29 -9.56
N GLU A 120 3.14 11.03 -8.26
CA GLU A 120 3.31 12.10 -7.26
C GLU A 120 4.59 12.91 -7.45
N GLN A 121 5.67 12.24 -7.84
CA GLN A 121 6.99 12.87 -7.95
C GLN A 121 7.22 13.45 -9.35
N GLY A 122 6.34 13.18 -10.31
CA GLY A 122 6.55 13.51 -11.72
C GLY A 122 7.78 12.79 -12.31
N LYS A 123 8.09 11.60 -11.79
CA LYS A 123 9.33 10.85 -12.07
C LYS A 123 9.04 9.46 -12.64
N PRO A 124 8.84 9.35 -13.96
CA PRO A 124 8.55 8.07 -14.60
C PRO A 124 9.69 7.05 -14.50
N ASP A 125 10.92 7.51 -14.25
CA ASP A 125 12.09 6.64 -14.10
C ASP A 125 12.01 5.74 -12.86
N ILE A 126 11.21 6.11 -11.85
CA ILE A 126 11.01 5.29 -10.64
C ILE A 126 10.42 3.92 -11.01
N VAL A 127 9.45 3.88 -11.93
CA VAL A 127 8.85 2.62 -12.41
C VAL A 127 9.91 1.77 -13.12
N LEU A 128 10.70 2.39 -13.99
CA LEU A 128 11.76 1.70 -14.75
C LEU A 128 12.84 1.13 -13.83
N ARG A 129 13.26 1.88 -12.82
CA ARG A 129 14.30 1.48 -11.87
C ARG A 129 13.83 0.45 -10.85
N LEU A 130 12.51 0.29 -10.64
CA LEU A 130 11.92 -0.82 -9.88
C LEU A 130 11.75 -2.09 -10.71
N GLY A 131 11.70 -2.00 -12.04
CA GLY A 131 11.63 -3.15 -12.95
C GLY A 131 12.63 -4.28 -12.64
N PRO A 132 13.93 -4.00 -12.40
CA PRO A 132 14.92 -5.00 -12.01
C PRO A 132 14.54 -5.83 -10.78
N ALA A 133 13.77 -5.29 -9.82
CA ALA A 133 13.33 -6.05 -8.64
C ALA A 133 12.40 -7.21 -9.03
N ILE A 134 11.58 -7.04 -10.07
CA ILE A 134 10.70 -8.11 -10.58
C ILE A 134 11.56 -9.23 -11.20
N VAL A 135 12.59 -8.85 -11.97
CA VAL A 135 13.49 -9.83 -12.59
C VAL A 135 14.31 -10.59 -11.53
N LEU A 136 14.77 -9.90 -10.48
CA LEU A 136 15.44 -10.52 -9.34
C LEU A 136 14.51 -11.47 -8.56
N TYR A 137 13.21 -11.16 -8.47
CA TYR A 137 12.23 -12.05 -7.85
C TYR A 137 12.09 -13.36 -8.64
N SER A 138 11.91 -13.29 -9.97
CA SER A 138 11.88 -14.47 -10.83
C SER A 138 13.17 -15.29 -10.70
N ASN A 139 14.33 -14.63 -10.75
CA ASN A 139 15.62 -15.31 -10.58
C ASN A 139 15.80 -15.96 -9.21
N SER A 140 15.07 -15.51 -8.18
CA SER A 140 15.13 -16.14 -6.85
C SER A 140 14.53 -17.55 -6.82
N TYR A 141 13.74 -17.93 -7.84
CA TYR A 141 13.25 -19.29 -8.06
C TYR A 141 14.16 -20.02 -9.04
N ASP A 142 14.41 -19.41 -10.20
CA ASP A 142 14.97 -20.11 -11.36
C ASP A 142 16.50 -20.13 -11.36
N ASN A 143 17.15 -19.16 -10.68
CA ASN A 143 18.60 -18.99 -10.61
C ASN A 143 19.30 -19.02 -11.99
N SER A 144 18.64 -18.47 -13.00
CA SER A 144 19.06 -18.44 -14.40
C SER A 144 19.93 -17.23 -14.77
N LEU A 145 19.94 -16.17 -13.95
CA LEU A 145 20.70 -14.96 -14.25
C LEU A 145 22.21 -15.15 -14.02
N PRO A 146 23.03 -14.64 -14.95
CA PRO A 146 24.46 -14.43 -14.75
C PRO A 146 24.77 -13.52 -13.54
N ALA A 147 25.96 -13.68 -12.95
CA ALA A 147 26.34 -12.95 -11.73
C ALA A 147 26.49 -11.44 -11.94
N ASP A 148 27.08 -11.05 -13.07
CA ASP A 148 27.24 -9.68 -13.56
C ASP A 148 25.89 -8.99 -13.77
N VAL A 149 24.90 -9.70 -14.34
CA VAL A 149 23.54 -9.16 -14.48
C VAL A 149 22.89 -8.92 -13.10
N ILE A 150 23.05 -9.86 -12.17
CA ILE A 150 22.56 -9.69 -10.79
C ILE A 150 23.22 -8.49 -10.13
N GLU A 151 24.53 -8.31 -10.31
CA GLU A 151 25.28 -7.18 -9.76
C GLU A 151 24.76 -5.84 -10.31
N VAL A 152 24.53 -5.74 -11.62
CA VAL A 152 23.94 -4.55 -12.25
C VAL A 152 22.56 -4.25 -11.66
N TYR A 153 21.68 -5.25 -11.57
CA TYR A 153 20.33 -5.05 -11.04
C TYR A 153 20.33 -4.67 -9.56
N LEU A 154 21.18 -5.30 -8.74
CA LEU A 154 21.38 -4.88 -7.35
C LEU A 154 21.93 -3.46 -7.26
N GLY A 155 22.83 -3.06 -8.17
CA GLY A 155 23.32 -1.69 -8.28
C GLY A 155 22.20 -0.68 -8.53
N ILE A 156 21.28 -0.99 -9.45
CA ILE A 156 20.10 -0.14 -9.72
C ILE A 156 19.24 -0.01 -8.46
N ILE A 157 18.91 -1.13 -7.80
CA ILE A 157 18.10 -1.11 -6.57
C ILE A 157 18.80 -0.30 -5.47
N LYS A 158 20.09 -0.52 -5.23
CA LYS A 158 20.87 0.26 -4.25
C LYS A 158 20.84 1.75 -4.51
N SER A 159 20.94 2.16 -5.78
CA SER A 159 20.89 3.58 -6.15
C SER A 159 19.50 4.20 -5.91
N LEU A 160 18.44 3.39 -5.95
CA LEU A 160 17.06 3.83 -5.85
C LEU A 160 16.58 3.90 -4.39
N LEU A 161 17.03 3.00 -3.51
CA LEU A 161 16.56 2.94 -2.12
C LEU A 161 16.71 4.27 -1.35
N PRO A 162 17.81 5.03 -1.45
CA PRO A 162 17.94 6.32 -0.77
C PRO A 162 16.91 7.35 -1.26
N GLU A 163 16.54 7.30 -2.55
CA GLU A 163 15.53 8.19 -3.12
C GLU A 163 14.13 7.81 -2.62
N LEU A 164 13.80 6.52 -2.58
CA LEU A 164 12.53 6.04 -2.00
C LEU A 164 12.42 6.37 -0.51
N GLU A 165 13.52 6.28 0.23
CA GLU A 165 13.57 6.69 1.63
C GLU A 165 13.32 8.19 1.80
N ARG A 166 13.88 9.03 0.92
CA ARG A 166 13.60 10.47 0.88
C ARG A 166 12.10 10.71 0.64
N ILE A 167 11.53 10.07 -0.37
CA ILE A 167 10.11 10.18 -0.74
C ILE A 167 9.19 9.73 0.41
N ARG A 168 9.56 8.65 1.13
CA ARG A 168 8.84 8.19 2.31
C ARG A 168 8.78 9.28 3.39
N ASN A 169 9.88 10.00 3.61
CA ASN A 169 9.97 11.04 4.63
C ASN A 169 9.33 12.36 4.20
N GLU A 170 9.04 12.53 2.92
CA GLU A 170 8.32 13.70 2.40
C GLU A 170 6.83 13.62 2.72
N THR A 171 6.28 14.76 3.13
CA THR A 171 4.83 14.95 3.12
C THR A 171 4.36 14.84 1.67
N PRO A 172 3.39 13.96 1.35
CA PRO A 172 2.86 13.87 -0.01
C PRO A 172 2.36 15.24 -0.46
N PRO A 173 2.54 15.60 -1.74
CA PRO A 173 2.04 16.86 -2.25
C PRO A 173 0.53 16.95 -2.03
N THR A 174 0.06 18.12 -1.58
CA THR A 174 -1.38 18.38 -1.52
C THR A 174 -1.91 18.44 -2.93
N PHE A 175 -2.61 17.39 -3.37
CA PHE A 175 -3.32 17.42 -4.64
C PHE A 175 -4.52 18.36 -4.51
N THR A 176 -4.49 19.49 -5.22
CA THR A 176 -5.70 20.30 -5.44
C THR A 176 -6.69 19.51 -6.30
N PRO A 177 -8.00 19.83 -6.26
CA PRO A 177 -9.00 19.19 -7.13
C PRO A 177 -8.62 19.17 -8.62
N GLU A 178 -7.95 20.23 -9.08
CA GLU A 178 -7.46 20.38 -10.46
C GLU A 178 -6.32 19.39 -10.78
N THR A 179 -5.34 19.24 -9.89
CA THR A 179 -4.25 18.26 -10.07
C THR A 179 -4.72 16.81 -9.95
N LEU A 180 -5.76 16.55 -9.16
CA LEU A 180 -6.45 15.26 -9.07
C LEU A 180 -7.17 14.91 -10.37
N ASP A 181 -7.85 15.87 -11.00
CA ASP A 181 -8.47 15.66 -12.32
C ASP A 181 -7.41 15.42 -13.40
N GLN A 182 -6.30 16.18 -13.40
CA GLN A 182 -5.18 15.93 -14.31
C GLN A 182 -4.59 14.53 -14.14
N ARG A 183 -4.34 14.09 -12.90
CA ARG A 183 -3.86 12.73 -12.59
C ARG A 183 -4.85 11.65 -13.08
N ASN A 184 -6.14 11.84 -12.81
CA ASN A 184 -7.19 10.90 -13.22
C ASN A 184 -7.39 10.90 -14.74
N ARG A 185 -7.15 12.04 -15.42
CA ARG A 185 -7.15 12.16 -16.88
C ARG A 185 -5.98 11.40 -17.49
N TRP A 186 -4.77 11.53 -16.96
CA TRP A 186 -3.62 10.72 -17.38
C TRP A 186 -3.86 9.22 -17.18
N ARG A 187 -4.45 8.83 -16.04
CA ARG A 187 -4.81 7.42 -15.77
C ARG A 187 -5.86 6.88 -16.76
N ARG A 188 -6.83 7.71 -17.17
CA ARG A 188 -7.80 7.36 -18.23
C ARG A 188 -7.14 7.22 -19.61
N LEU A 189 -6.18 8.08 -19.93
CA LEU A 189 -5.46 8.05 -21.20
C LEU A 189 -4.47 6.88 -21.31
N LEU A 190 -3.86 6.47 -20.19
CA LEU A 190 -2.87 5.39 -20.15
C LEU A 190 -3.46 4.00 -19.80
N GLY A 191 -4.74 3.91 -19.41
CA GLY A 191 -5.35 2.67 -18.92
C GLY A 191 -6.84 2.48 -19.22
N GLY A 192 -7.40 3.18 -20.21
CA GLY A 192 -8.82 3.13 -20.56
C GLY A 192 -9.28 1.88 -21.32
N VAL A 193 -9.07 0.67 -20.79
CA VAL A 193 -9.89 -0.51 -21.14
C VAL A 193 -10.25 -1.26 -19.86
N SER A 194 -11.28 -0.80 -19.17
CA SER A 194 -11.99 -1.58 -18.16
C SER A 194 -13.47 -1.19 -18.22
N GLY A 195 -14.07 -1.53 -19.36
CA GLY A 195 -15.45 -1.21 -19.71
C GLY A 195 -15.95 -2.05 -20.87
N LEU A 196 -15.53 -3.31 -20.95
CA LEU A 196 -16.22 -4.31 -21.78
C LEU A 196 -17.13 -5.11 -20.85
N SER A 197 -18.36 -4.61 -20.71
CA SER A 197 -19.49 -5.45 -20.34
C SER A 197 -19.64 -6.48 -21.47
N VAL A 198 -19.25 -7.72 -21.21
CA VAL A 198 -19.71 -8.84 -22.03
C VAL A 198 -21.22 -8.93 -21.80
N ARG A 199 -21.97 -8.62 -22.86
CA ARG A 199 -23.38 -9.03 -22.99
C ARG A 199 -23.44 -10.46 -23.45
#